data_AF-C7Q313-F1
#
_entry.id   AF-C7Q313-F1
#
_cell.length_a   1.000
_cell.length_b   1.000
_cell.length_c   1.000
_cell.angle_alpha   90.00
_cell.angle_beta   90.00
_cell.angle_gamma   90.00
#
_symmetry.space_group_name_H-M   'P 1'
#
loop_
_entity.id
_entity.type
_entity.pdbx_description
1 polymer ?
#
loop_
_entity_poly.entity_id
_entity_poly.type
_entity_poly.pdbx_seq_one_letter_code
_entity_poly.pdbx_strand_id
1 'polypeptide(L)' 'MTTRKPPIKVVPGQIWADKDPRSAGRTVQILEVDGIRFAIVKSPSGLGRRSRVQYDERGLRGYRLVSEPKEN' A
#
# COMPACT_ATOMS: atom_id res chain seq x y z
N MET A 1 -19.19 -19.91 6.54
CA MET A 1 -19.13 -18.56 7.11
C MET A 1 -18.00 -17.81 6.44
N THR A 2 -18.28 -16.88 5.52
CA THR A 2 -17.25 -16.07 4.87
C THR A 2 -16.84 -14.95 5.81
N THR A 3 -15.77 -15.17 6.59
CA THR A 3 -15.16 -14.15 7.44
C THR A 3 -14.75 -12.97 6.58
N ARG A 4 -15.56 -11.91 6.56
CA ARG A 4 -15.21 -10.65 5.89
C ARG A 4 -14.04 -10.06 6.66
N LYS A 5 -12.84 -10.15 6.11
CA LYS A 5 -11.67 -9.49 6.70
C LYS A 5 -11.98 -7.99 6.78
N PRO A 6 -11.82 -7.36 7.96
CA PRO A 6 -12.09 -5.92 8.09
C PRO A 6 -11.22 -5.14 7.11
N PRO A 7 -11.70 -4.01 6.58
CA PRO A 7 -10.92 -3.16 5.69
C PRO A 7 -9.63 -2.74 6.39
N ILE A 8 -8.49 -2.89 5.70
CA ILE A 8 -7.19 -2.45 6.18
C ILE A 8 -7.22 -0.92 6.21
N LYS A 9 -6.99 -0.34 7.38
CA LYS A 9 -6.82 1.11 7.51
C LYS A 9 -5.52 1.51 6.84
N VAL A 10 -5.61 2.33 5.80
CA VAL A 10 -4.44 2.85 5.07
C VAL A 10 -3.98 4.14 5.73
N VAL A 11 -2.71 4.19 6.14
CA VAL A 11 -2.12 5.36 6.80
C VAL A 11 -0.71 5.65 6.27
N PRO A 12 -0.27 6.92 6.30
CA PRO A 12 1.11 7.28 5.99
C PRO A 12 2.14 6.46 6.79
N GLY A 13 3.27 6.13 6.15
CA GLY A 13 4.36 5.36 6.75
C GLY A 13 4.28 3.86 6.51
N GLN A 14 3.11 3.30 6.17
CA GLN A 14 2.95 1.89 5.82
C GLN A 14 3.76 1.49 4.59
N ILE A 15 4.23 0.24 4.54
CA ILE A 15 4.84 -0.36 3.35
C ILE A 15 3.88 -1.37 2.74
N TRP A 16 3.67 -1.22 1.44
CA TRP A 16 2.79 -2.07 0.65
C TRP A 16 3.58 -2.72 -0.49
N ALA A 17 3.28 -3.99 -0.78
CA ALA A 17 3.84 -4.71 -1.91
C ALA A 17 2.86 -4.72 -3.08
N ASP A 18 3.39 -4.59 -4.29
CA ASP A 18 2.62 -4.77 -5.51
C ASP A 18 2.25 -6.26 -5.69
N LYS A 19 0.99 -6.56 -6.02
CA LYS A 19 0.55 -7.93 -6.32
C LYS A 19 0.61 -8.27 -7.81
N ASP A 20 0.95 -7.32 -8.69
CA ASP A 20 1.14 -7.62 -10.11
C ASP A 20 2.34 -8.58 -10.28
N PRO A 21 2.17 -9.77 -10.89
CA PRO A 21 3.28 -10.70 -11.16
C PRO A 21 4.42 -10.09 -11.95
N ARG A 22 4.15 -9.09 -12.81
CA ARG A 22 5.17 -8.36 -13.57
C ARG A 22 6.03 -7.44 -12.70
N SER A 23 5.51 -7.07 -11.53
CA SER A 23 6.15 -6.21 -10.54
C SER A 23 6.52 -6.99 -9.27
N ALA A 24 6.63 -8.32 -9.36
CA ALA A 24 6.90 -9.17 -8.20
C ALA A 24 8.14 -8.71 -7.43
N GLY A 25 7.98 -8.48 -6.12
CA GLY A 25 9.04 -7.96 -5.24
C GLY A 25 9.08 -6.43 -5.11
N ARG A 26 8.29 -5.68 -5.88
CA ARG A 26 8.18 -4.23 -5.73
C ARG A 26 7.43 -3.87 -4.46
N THR A 27 8.04 -3.02 -3.64
CA THR A 27 7.42 -2.42 -2.45
C THR A 27 7.39 -0.91 -2.57
N VAL A 28 6.41 -0.29 -1.91
CA VAL A 28 6.19 1.15 -1.88
C VAL A 28 5.79 1.59 -0.48
N GLN A 29 6.20 2.78 -0.07
CA GLN A 29 5.80 3.39 1.19
C GLN A 29 4.69 4.41 0.94
N ILE A 30 3.61 4.35 1.73
CA ILE A 30 2.53 5.34 1.72
C ILE A 30 3.06 6.65 2.30
N LEU A 31 2.93 7.72 1.53
CA LEU A 31 3.21 9.09 1.98
C LEU A 31 1.92 9.80 2.41
N GLU A 32 0.88 9.65 1.61
CA GLU A 32 -0.39 10.35 1.79
C GLU A 32 -1.52 9.50 1.23
N VAL A 33 -2.70 9.61 1.84
CA VAL A 33 -3.93 8.99 1.37
C VAL A 33 -4.72 10.03 0.59
N ASP A 34 -4.95 9.76 -0.70
CA ASP A 34 -5.64 10.63 -1.64
C ASP A 34 -7.04 10.05 -1.92
N GLY A 35 -7.99 10.35 -1.04
CA GLY A 35 -9.36 9.84 -1.12
C GLY A 35 -9.52 8.41 -0.61
N ILE A 36 -10.46 7.65 -1.19
CA ILE A 36 -10.90 6.35 -0.63
C ILE A 36 -10.04 5.17 -1.12
N ARG A 37 -9.44 5.27 -2.32
CA ARG A 37 -8.74 4.14 -2.98
C ARG A 37 -7.41 4.51 -3.60
N PHE A 38 -6.94 5.74 -3.43
CA PHE A 38 -5.67 6.17 -3.98
C PHE A 38 -4.74 6.65 -2.87
N ALA A 39 -3.46 6.37 -3.03
CA ALA A 39 -2.42 6.85 -2.15
C ALA A 39 -1.25 7.38 -2.97
N ILE A 40 -0.60 8.41 -2.46
CA ILE A 40 0.69 8.87 -2.95
C ILE A 40 1.76 8.02 -2.27
N VAL A 41 2.62 7.40 -3.07
CA VAL A 41 3.65 6.48 -2.58
C VAL A 41 5.02 6.83 -3.12
N LYS A 42 6.06 6.32 -2.46
CA LYS A 42 7.45 6.36 -2.92
C LYS A 42 8.12 5.00 -2.74
N SER A 43 9.32 4.84 -3.30
CA SER A 43 10.17 3.70 -2.93
C SER A 43 10.52 3.75 -1.43
N PRO A 44 10.54 2.62 -0.71
CA PRO A 44 11.02 2.58 0.68
C PRO A 44 12.47 3.05 0.84
N SER A 45 13.30 2.89 -0.20
CA SER A 45 14.67 3.43 -0.22
C SER A 45 14.74 4.96 -0.27
N GLY A 46 13.61 5.65 -0.45
CA GLY A 46 13.55 7.10 -0.65
C GLY A 46 13.93 7.56 -2.06
N LEU A 47 14.41 6.65 -2.92
CA LEU A 47 14.81 6.95 -4.29
C LEU A 47 13.61 6.97 -5.25
N GLY A 48 13.68 7.85 -6.26
CA GLY A 48 12.68 7.94 -7.33
C GLY A 48 11.55 8.93 -7.07
N ARG A 49 10.59 8.95 -8.01
CA ARG A 49 9.46 9.89 -7.99
C ARG A 49 8.34 9.40 -7.09
N ARG A 50 7.61 10.35 -6.51
CA ARG A 50 6.30 10.07 -5.91
C ARG A 50 5.35 9.63 -7.01
N SER A 51 4.53 8.62 -6.74
CA SER A 51 3.56 8.08 -7.69
C SER A 51 2.22 7.91 -7.00
N ARG A 52 1.14 8.20 -7.71
CA ARG A 52 -0.22 7.88 -7.25
C ARG A 52 -0.51 6.44 -7.61
N VAL A 53 -0.89 5.63 -6.63
CA VAL A 53 -1.27 4.23 -6.84
C VAL A 53 -2.67 3.97 -6.30
N GLN A 54 -3.38 3.06 -6.96
CA GLN A 54 -4.63 2.54 -6.46
C GLN A 54 -4.34 1.40 -5.48
N TYR A 55 -4.92 1.47 -4.28
CA TYR A 55 -4.87 0.39 -3.31
C TYR A 55 -6.24 -0.23 -3.10
N ASP A 56 -6.26 -1.44 -2.57
CA ASP A 56 -7.48 -2.13 -2.15
C ASP A 56 -7.41 -2.35 -0.64
N GLU A 57 -8.33 -1.74 0.12
CA GLU A 57 -8.46 -1.92 1.57
C GLU A 57 -8.73 -3.39 1.93
N ARG A 58 -9.27 -4.18 0.99
CA ARG A 58 -9.46 -5.63 1.17
C ARG A 58 -8.23 -6.44 0.80
N GLY A 59 -7.22 -5.81 0.21
CA GLY A 59 -5.98 -6.44 -0.26
C GLY A 59 -6.21 -7.52 -1.33
N LEU A 60 -7.31 -7.47 -2.08
CA LEU A 60 -7.62 -8.44 -3.13
C LEU A 60 -6.85 -8.12 -4.41
N ARG A 61 -6.69 -6.83 -4.74
CA ARG A 61 -6.04 -6.34 -5.98
C ARG A 61 -5.06 -5.18 -5.73
N GLY A 62 -4.18 -4.93 -6.70
CA GLY A 62 -3.22 -3.82 -6.65
C GLY A 62 -2.17 -4.03 -5.57
N TYR A 63 -2.03 -3.05 -4.68
CA TYR A 63 -1.07 -3.11 -3.57
C TYR A 63 -1.67 -3.79 -2.33
N ARG A 64 -0.83 -4.48 -1.55
CA ARG A 64 -1.20 -5.08 -0.25
C ARG A 64 -0.22 -4.64 0.84
N LEU A 65 -0.75 -4.32 2.03
CA LEU A 65 0.04 -4.04 3.22
C LEU A 65 0.98 -5.20 3.57
N VAL A 66 2.28 -4.89 3.74
CA VAL A 66 3.33 -5.83 4.17
C VAL A 66 4.05 -5.40 5.44
N SER A 67 4.07 -4.10 5.74
CA SER A 67 4.57 -3.59 7.02
C SER A 67 3.69 -2.44 7.49
N GLU A 68 3.27 -2.50 8.74
CA GLU A 68 2.64 -1.38 9.43
C GLU A 68 3.68 -0.27 9.68
N PRO A 69 3.24 0.98 9.94
CA PRO A 69 4.16 2.01 10.38
C PRO A 69 4.82 1.53 11.66
N LYS A 70 6.14 1.70 11.79
CA LYS A 70 6.76 1.58 13.11
C LYS A 70 6.24 2.73 13.96
N GLU A 71 5.31 2.45 14.87
CA GLU A 71 5.05 3.37 15.98
C GLU A 71 6.35 3.50 16.77
N ASN A 72 6.82 4.74 16.90
CA ASN A 72 7.92 5.13 17.76
C ASN A 72 7.38 6.10 18.81
#